data_AF-A0A1F8KFX5-F1
#
_entry.id   AF-A0A1F8KFX5-F1
#
_cell.length_a   1.000
_cell.length_b   1.000
_cell.length_c   1.000
_cell.angle_alpha   90.00
_cell.angle_beta   90.00
_cell.angle_gamma   90.00
#
_symmetry.space_group_name_H-M   'P 1'
#
loop_
_entity.id
_entity.type
_entity.pdbx_description
1 polymer ?
#
loop_
_entity_poly.entity_id
_entity_poly.type
_entity_poly.pdbx_seq_one_letter_code
_entity_poly.pdbx_strand_id
1 'polypeptide(L)'
;MTVLIPINQILMAGIAITAFSLLLYSLTFNLRVRVARSFSIILACLVIVYAAEALASVAESPARLEFWLEVQWIGIVFLPSSYLHFSDGVLATTGKPSRGKRRWAIRFFYLISLFFLVVLALGRLVGPLEQSENTAPFLEPTWLTDAFILFYLVAMVMSWYNFIRAYRRSATASGKRRMVYLLIGAIAPTLGSFPFLLFSSGFAARHSIIFWLVAVVSNIFVGGLVIIMSYSVAFFGVSLPDRRVKSRLFKWILRGPVVASFTLTFATIVRRAGEPLGLAYNTFVPIVMVATILVGEYLVTLIFPYLERWLFYGNDKAEIEVLVGLEDRLITRNDLRQFIEMILSGLCDRLQAPGAYVAALNPDGLELAVKVGKTFFDREKVNTDLSRFFPDTSDYYQLFQWDSDILVPLYDQNEDGDVSMLGILGISEGAIEALDEEQLDALNAFSERIALALNDRRLQEQVFQSLGELSTKAAFIQQLRAAGRFDQSKVLAAEVPEANSEFSQWVKDALTHYWGGPKLTDSPLMNLQVVKDKAETHEGNSSNALRAILREGIERVKPEGERRFTGEWVLYNILELKFLEGKKVREIAMRLAMSEADLYRKQRVAIEAVAKEIKEMENQNGSQIEL
;
A
#
# COMPACT_ATOMS: atom_id res chain seq x y z
N MET A 1 -27.01 27.79 32.01
CA MET A 1 -27.30 26.37 31.74
C MET A 1 -27.75 26.11 30.30
N THR A 2 -28.62 26.95 29.73
CA THR A 2 -29.23 26.80 28.39
C THR A 2 -28.26 26.54 27.23
N VAL A 3 -26.99 26.96 27.32
CA VAL A 3 -25.96 26.77 26.28
C VAL A 3 -24.97 25.63 26.60
N LEU A 4 -24.70 25.35 27.88
CA LEU A 4 -23.69 24.35 28.30
C LEU A 4 -24.17 22.91 28.12
N ILE A 5 -25.43 22.62 28.44
CA ILE A 5 -26.01 21.28 28.31
C ILE A 5 -25.99 20.82 26.84
N PRO A 6 -26.44 21.64 25.86
CA PRO A 6 -26.38 21.28 24.44
C PRO A 6 -24.95 21.03 23.93
N ILE A 7 -23.99 21.86 24.36
CA ILE A 7 -22.58 21.68 23.99
C ILE A 7 -22.08 20.33 24.51
N ASN A 8 -22.41 19.98 25.76
CA ASN A 8 -22.03 18.70 26.34
C ASN A 8 -22.66 17.51 25.59
N GLN A 9 -23.93 17.60 25.20
CA GLN A 9 -24.61 16.58 24.38
C GLN A 9 -23.93 16.37 23.02
N ILE A 10 -23.60 17.48 22.33
CA ILE A 10 -22.88 17.42 21.04
C ILE A 10 -21.49 16.80 21.24
N LEU A 11 -20.79 17.13 22.32
CA LEU A 11 -19.48 16.57 22.63
C LEU A 11 -19.55 15.05 22.91
N MET A 12 -20.52 14.59 23.70
CA MET A 12 -20.72 13.15 23.97
C MET A 12 -20.96 12.36 22.68
N ALA A 13 -21.85 12.86 21.82
CA ALA A 13 -22.10 12.27 20.51
C ALA A 13 -20.84 12.33 19.61
N GLY A 14 -20.09 13.44 19.65
CA GLY A 14 -18.82 13.60 18.94
C GLY A 14 -17.76 12.59 19.38
N ILE A 15 -17.68 12.29 20.69
CA ILE A 15 -16.79 11.23 21.23
C ILE A 15 -17.22 9.86 20.72
N ALA A 16 -18.53 9.56 20.72
CA ALA A 16 -19.05 8.30 20.18
C ALA A 16 -18.70 8.13 18.69
N ILE A 17 -18.91 9.17 17.88
CA ILE A 17 -18.54 9.21 16.46
C ILE A 17 -17.03 9.02 16.28
N THR A 18 -16.23 9.71 17.08
CA THR A 18 -14.76 9.61 17.04
C THR A 18 -14.29 8.20 17.38
N ALA A 19 -14.78 7.64 18.49
CA ALA A 19 -14.46 6.28 18.92
C ALA A 19 -14.89 5.25 17.87
N PHE A 20 -16.06 5.41 17.26
CA PHE A 20 -16.58 4.52 16.22
C PHE A 20 -15.75 4.59 14.95
N SER A 21 -15.39 5.78 14.49
CA SER A 21 -14.55 5.92 13.30
C SER A 21 -13.13 5.37 13.52
N LEU A 22 -12.55 5.59 14.71
CA LEU A 22 -11.26 5.02 15.07
C LEU A 22 -11.34 3.49 15.25
N LEU A 23 -12.50 2.97 15.65
CA LEU A 23 -12.76 1.53 15.71
C LEU A 23 -12.69 0.94 14.30
N LEU A 24 -13.40 1.54 13.33
CA LEU A 24 -13.34 1.14 11.92
C LEU A 24 -11.92 1.23 11.36
N TYR A 25 -11.19 2.29 11.69
CA TYR A 25 -9.77 2.40 11.30
C TYR A 25 -8.93 1.24 11.85
N SER A 26 -9.06 0.96 13.15
CA SER A 26 -8.30 -0.11 13.82
C SER A 26 -8.65 -1.49 13.28
N LEU A 27 -9.93 -1.75 13.00
CA LEU A 27 -10.42 -2.98 12.38
C LEU A 27 -9.94 -3.13 10.93
N THR A 28 -9.74 -2.04 10.20
CA THR A 28 -9.33 -2.13 8.79
C THR A 28 -7.83 -2.36 8.64
N PHE A 29 -7.01 -1.66 9.41
CA PHE A 29 -5.56 -1.58 9.14
C PHE A 29 -4.68 -2.37 10.11
N ASN A 30 -5.13 -2.67 11.34
CA ASN A 30 -4.25 -3.16 12.41
C ASN A 30 -4.69 -4.48 13.06
N LEU A 31 -5.71 -5.18 12.54
CA LEU A 31 -6.29 -6.39 13.18
C LEU A 31 -5.32 -7.53 13.49
N ARG A 32 -4.25 -7.68 12.71
CA ARG A 32 -3.27 -8.77 12.90
C ARG A 32 -2.44 -8.59 14.18
N VAL A 33 -2.41 -7.38 14.73
CA VAL A 33 -1.58 -7.03 15.89
C VAL A 33 -2.42 -7.13 17.17
N ARG A 34 -1.91 -7.89 18.16
CA ARG A 34 -2.60 -8.09 19.45
C ARG A 34 -2.99 -6.77 20.12
N VAL A 35 -2.07 -5.79 20.12
CA VAL A 35 -2.27 -4.45 20.72
C VAL A 35 -3.48 -3.75 20.12
N ALA A 36 -3.57 -3.70 18.79
CA ALA A 36 -4.66 -3.04 18.08
C ALA A 36 -5.99 -3.76 18.26
N ARG A 37 -5.99 -5.11 18.30
CA ARG A 37 -7.20 -5.88 18.61
C ARG A 37 -7.72 -5.58 20.01
N SER A 38 -6.85 -5.57 21.02
CA SER A 38 -7.27 -5.21 22.39
C SER A 38 -7.74 -3.75 22.50
N PHE A 39 -7.09 -2.84 21.75
CA PHE A 39 -7.52 -1.43 21.68
C PHE A 39 -8.89 -1.27 20.99
N SER A 40 -9.19 -2.09 19.98
CA SER A 40 -10.51 -2.11 19.33
C SER A 40 -11.62 -2.49 20.30
N ILE A 41 -11.35 -3.36 21.28
CA ILE A 41 -12.31 -3.69 22.34
C ILE A 41 -12.56 -2.46 23.23
N ILE A 42 -11.52 -1.70 23.59
CA ILE A 42 -11.67 -0.44 24.34
C ILE A 42 -12.52 0.56 23.54
N LEU A 43 -12.24 0.75 22.25
CA LEU A 43 -13.01 1.65 21.40
C LEU A 43 -14.47 1.20 21.28
N ALA A 44 -14.75 -0.09 21.14
CA ALA A 44 -16.12 -0.61 21.13
C ALA A 44 -16.85 -0.32 22.45
N CYS A 45 -16.18 -0.49 23.60
CA CYS A 45 -16.74 -0.12 24.90
C CYS A 45 -17.05 1.39 24.94
N LEU A 46 -16.13 2.25 24.50
CA LEU A 46 -16.33 3.70 24.46
C LEU A 46 -17.48 4.11 23.54
N VAL A 47 -17.65 3.46 22.38
CA VAL A 47 -18.79 3.70 21.50
C VAL A 47 -20.10 3.39 22.22
N ILE A 48 -20.19 2.24 22.90
CA ILE A 48 -21.40 1.87 23.65
C ILE A 48 -21.68 2.90 24.75
N VAL A 49 -20.67 3.26 25.56
CA VAL A 49 -20.82 4.22 26.66
C VAL A 49 -21.32 5.57 26.15
N TYR A 50 -20.63 6.17 25.19
CA TYR A 50 -20.93 7.52 24.75
C TYR A 50 -22.14 7.60 23.81
N ALA A 51 -22.45 6.56 23.04
CA ALA A 51 -23.67 6.52 22.24
C ALA A 51 -24.91 6.39 23.14
N ALA A 52 -24.84 5.51 24.14
CA ALA A 52 -25.91 5.33 25.11
C ALA A 52 -26.14 6.61 25.92
N GLU A 53 -25.08 7.28 26.38
CA GLU A 53 -25.22 8.53 27.12
C GLU A 53 -25.75 9.69 26.24
N ALA A 54 -25.31 9.77 24.98
CA ALA A 54 -25.86 10.74 24.03
C ALA A 54 -27.38 10.51 23.79
N LEU A 55 -27.82 9.26 23.66
CA LEU A 55 -29.23 8.91 23.47
C LEU A 55 -30.05 9.11 24.75
N ALA A 56 -29.50 8.79 25.93
CA ALA A 56 -30.11 9.07 27.22
C ALA A 56 -30.37 10.57 27.41
N SER A 57 -29.43 11.42 26.98
CA SER A 57 -29.52 12.88 27.13
C SER A 57 -30.64 13.55 26.32
N VAL A 58 -31.20 12.86 25.33
CA VAL A 58 -32.31 13.34 24.46
C VAL A 58 -33.59 12.53 24.70
N ALA A 59 -33.56 11.54 25.61
CA ALA A 59 -34.73 10.71 25.90
C ALA A 59 -35.81 11.51 26.65
N GLU A 60 -37.02 11.54 26.10
CA GLU A 60 -38.15 12.28 26.69
C GLU A 60 -38.94 11.45 27.71
N SER A 61 -38.79 10.11 27.71
CA SER A 61 -39.49 9.25 28.67
C SER A 61 -38.52 8.66 29.71
N PRO A 62 -38.92 8.61 31.00
CA PRO A 62 -38.09 8.01 32.06
C PRO A 62 -37.65 6.58 31.76
N ALA A 63 -38.54 5.74 31.23
CA ALA A 63 -38.23 4.36 30.87
C ALA A 63 -37.18 4.25 29.73
N ARG A 64 -37.24 5.15 28.73
CA ARG A 64 -36.22 5.20 27.67
C ARG A 64 -34.89 5.69 28.22
N LEU A 65 -34.91 6.64 29.15
CA LEU A 65 -33.72 7.17 29.78
C LEU A 65 -33.01 6.09 30.61
N GLU A 66 -33.76 5.39 31.48
CA GLU A 66 -33.26 4.26 32.28
C GLU A 66 -32.66 3.17 31.39
N PHE A 67 -33.36 2.75 30.33
CA PHE A 67 -32.86 1.76 29.38
C PHE A 67 -31.50 2.16 28.75
N TRP A 68 -31.35 3.41 28.32
CA TRP A 68 -30.08 3.86 27.74
C TRP A 68 -28.96 3.94 28.79
N LEU A 69 -29.27 4.34 30.02
CA LEU A 69 -28.30 4.29 31.11
C LEU A 69 -27.87 2.85 31.45
N GLU A 70 -28.77 1.87 31.39
CA GLU A 70 -28.41 0.46 31.53
C GLU A 70 -27.53 -0.04 30.37
N VAL A 71 -27.83 0.35 29.13
CA VAL A 71 -26.99 0.02 27.96
C VAL A 71 -25.60 0.63 28.10
N GLN A 72 -25.49 1.84 28.66
CA GLN A 72 -24.20 2.47 28.96
C GLN A 72 -23.33 1.58 29.86
N TRP A 73 -23.93 0.96 30.87
CA TRP A 73 -23.23 0.05 31.78
C TRP A 73 -22.63 -1.17 31.10
N ILE A 74 -23.18 -1.64 29.97
CA ILE A 74 -22.58 -2.73 29.19
C ILE A 74 -21.14 -2.37 28.78
N GLY A 75 -20.94 -1.14 28.29
CA GLY A 75 -19.61 -0.66 27.91
C GLY A 75 -18.69 -0.46 29.12
N ILE A 76 -19.23 0.07 30.23
CA ILE A 76 -18.48 0.29 31.48
C ILE A 76 -17.98 -1.05 32.05
N VAL A 77 -18.80 -2.10 32.05
CA VAL A 77 -18.50 -3.41 32.63
C VAL A 77 -17.32 -4.12 31.95
N PHE A 78 -17.16 -3.96 30.63
CA PHE A 78 -16.05 -4.56 29.87
C PHE A 78 -14.79 -3.70 29.82
N LEU A 79 -14.88 -2.42 30.18
CA LEU A 79 -13.77 -1.47 30.14
C LEU A 79 -12.55 -1.95 30.97
N PRO A 80 -12.70 -2.38 32.25
CA PRO A 80 -11.59 -2.87 33.08
C PRO A 80 -10.80 -4.02 32.43
N SER A 81 -11.52 -5.02 31.94
CA SER A 81 -10.94 -6.24 31.36
C SER A 81 -10.27 -5.96 30.02
N SER A 82 -10.86 -5.09 29.20
CA SER A 82 -10.26 -4.64 27.95
C SER A 82 -8.97 -3.84 28.16
N TYR A 83 -8.93 -3.01 29.21
CA TYR A 83 -7.73 -2.27 29.63
C TYR A 83 -6.60 -3.18 30.06
N LEU A 84 -6.89 -4.19 30.88
CA LEU A 84 -5.89 -5.15 31.32
C LEU A 84 -5.34 -5.93 30.13
N HIS A 85 -6.21 -6.35 29.21
CA HIS A 85 -5.82 -7.02 27.97
C HIS A 85 -4.95 -6.11 27.07
N PHE A 86 -5.31 -4.83 26.93
CA PHE A 86 -4.53 -3.86 26.16
C PHE A 86 -3.15 -3.61 26.78
N SER A 87 -3.08 -3.40 28.09
CA SER A 87 -1.81 -3.23 28.81
C SER A 87 -0.89 -4.46 28.68
N ASP A 88 -1.46 -5.66 28.69
CA ASP A 88 -0.73 -6.91 28.46
C ASP A 88 -0.14 -6.96 27.04
N GLY A 89 -0.95 -6.61 26.04
CA GLY A 89 -0.55 -6.51 24.65
C GLY A 89 0.59 -5.52 24.45
N VAL A 90 0.49 -4.33 25.04
CA VAL A 90 1.52 -3.29 24.96
C VAL A 90 2.82 -3.79 25.61
N LEU A 91 2.75 -4.37 26.81
CA LEU A 91 3.92 -4.91 27.49
C LEU A 91 4.58 -6.06 26.70
N ALA A 92 3.79 -6.86 25.97
CA ALA A 92 4.32 -7.92 25.12
C ALA A 92 5.22 -7.40 23.98
N THR A 93 4.99 -6.18 23.49
CA THR A 93 5.86 -5.56 22.46
C THR A 93 7.26 -5.23 22.96
N THR A 94 7.48 -5.22 24.29
CA THR A 94 8.79 -4.93 24.92
C THR A 94 9.64 -6.19 25.19
N GLY A 95 9.41 -7.26 24.42
CA GLY A 95 10.12 -8.54 24.55
C GLY A 95 9.70 -9.38 25.76
N LYS A 96 8.54 -9.09 26.39
CA LYS A 96 7.94 -9.91 27.46
C LYS A 96 6.65 -10.56 27.00
N PRO A 97 6.74 -11.66 26.20
CA PRO A 97 5.54 -12.31 25.69
C PRO A 97 4.64 -12.75 26.85
N SER A 98 3.34 -12.60 26.67
CA SER A 98 2.34 -13.00 27.66
C SER A 98 2.31 -14.53 27.79
N ARG A 99 2.94 -15.03 28.86
CA ARG A 99 2.99 -16.46 29.24
C ARG A 99 1.89 -16.82 30.25
N GLY A 100 1.38 -18.05 30.16
CA GLY A 100 0.46 -18.74 31.07
C GLY A 100 -0.35 -17.86 32.03
N LYS A 101 0.22 -17.56 33.20
CA LYS A 101 -0.39 -16.79 34.29
C LYS A 101 -1.06 -15.48 33.84
N ARG A 102 -0.43 -14.71 32.94
CA ARG A 102 -0.99 -13.43 32.43
C ARG A 102 -2.19 -13.63 31.50
N ARG A 103 -2.17 -14.68 30.67
CA ARG A 103 -3.31 -15.02 29.79
C ARG A 103 -4.51 -15.49 30.61
N TRP A 104 -4.28 -16.29 31.64
CA TRP A 104 -5.33 -16.73 32.56
C TRP A 104 -5.89 -15.57 33.39
N ALA A 105 -5.05 -14.64 33.86
CA ALA A 105 -5.51 -13.43 34.54
C ALA A 105 -6.46 -12.61 33.65
N ILE A 106 -6.12 -12.37 32.39
CA ILE A 106 -7.00 -11.64 31.46
C ILE A 106 -8.34 -12.35 31.27
N ARG A 107 -8.33 -13.68 31.07
CA ARG A 107 -9.56 -14.48 30.94
C ARG A 107 -10.42 -14.40 32.22
N PHE A 108 -9.79 -14.48 33.38
CA PHE A 108 -10.46 -14.36 34.67
C PHE A 108 -11.13 -12.99 34.83
N PHE A 109 -10.46 -11.90 34.46
CA PHE A 109 -11.06 -10.56 34.48
C PHE A 109 -12.25 -10.46 33.52
N TYR A 110 -12.15 -11.01 32.31
CA TYR A 110 -13.31 -11.08 31.40
C TYR A 110 -14.47 -11.92 31.96
N LEU A 111 -14.20 -13.00 32.70
CA LEU A 111 -15.23 -13.77 33.40
C LEU A 111 -15.90 -12.94 34.51
N ILE A 112 -15.14 -12.14 35.25
CA ILE A 112 -15.71 -11.22 36.25
C ILE A 112 -16.58 -10.15 35.56
N SER A 113 -16.10 -9.56 34.46
CA SER A 113 -16.94 -8.65 33.66
C SER A 113 -18.22 -9.32 33.17
N LEU A 114 -18.15 -10.57 32.72
CA LEU A 114 -19.34 -11.33 32.30
C LEU A 114 -20.31 -11.57 33.47
N PHE A 115 -19.79 -11.88 34.66
CA PHE A 115 -20.60 -12.00 35.87
C PHE A 115 -21.34 -10.69 36.16
N PHE A 116 -20.65 -9.55 36.15
CA PHE A 116 -21.30 -8.25 36.36
C PHE A 116 -22.32 -7.90 35.26
N LEU A 117 -22.09 -8.32 34.01
CA LEU A 117 -23.07 -8.17 32.93
C LEU A 117 -24.35 -8.97 33.20
N VAL A 118 -24.23 -10.21 33.70
CA VAL A 118 -25.39 -11.02 34.09
C VAL A 118 -26.12 -10.38 35.27
N VAL A 119 -25.39 -9.85 36.26
CA VAL A 119 -25.98 -9.14 37.41
C VAL A 119 -26.69 -7.84 36.97
N LEU A 120 -26.16 -7.15 35.95
CA LEU A 120 -26.82 -6.00 35.32
C LEU A 120 -28.13 -6.42 34.65
N ALA A 121 -28.12 -7.49 33.85
CA ALA A 121 -29.33 -8.01 33.19
C ALA A 121 -30.42 -8.48 34.18
N LEU A 122 -30.04 -8.82 35.41
CA LEU A 122 -30.96 -9.16 36.50
C LEU A 122 -31.49 -7.92 37.27
N GLY A 123 -31.10 -6.71 36.89
CA GLY A 123 -31.52 -5.46 37.53
C GLY A 123 -30.97 -5.28 38.95
N ARG A 124 -29.84 -5.92 39.28
CA ARG A 124 -29.24 -5.87 40.64
C ARG A 124 -27.93 -5.09 40.72
N LEU A 125 -27.32 -4.76 39.58
CA LEU A 125 -26.03 -4.08 39.56
C LEU A 125 -26.16 -2.60 39.91
N VAL A 126 -27.25 -1.97 39.52
CA VAL A 126 -27.51 -0.53 39.66
C VAL A 126 -28.91 -0.34 40.20
N GLY A 127 -29.11 0.70 41.00
CA GLY A 127 -30.37 1.04 41.66
C GLY A 127 -31.32 1.85 40.77
N PRO A 128 -32.44 2.34 41.34
CA PRO A 128 -33.45 3.07 40.61
C PRO A 128 -32.91 4.37 40.00
N LEU A 129 -33.61 4.86 38.98
CA LEU A 129 -33.32 6.15 38.34
C LEU A 129 -33.70 7.31 39.26
N GLU A 130 -32.71 8.14 39.61
CA GLU A 130 -32.95 9.40 40.32
C GLU A 130 -32.93 10.56 39.32
N GLN A 131 -34.03 11.33 39.28
CA GLN A 131 -34.17 12.53 38.45
C GLN A 131 -34.14 13.76 39.34
N SER A 132 -33.00 14.45 39.38
CA SER A 132 -32.90 15.77 40.01
C SER A 132 -32.97 16.88 38.97
N GLU A 133 -33.73 17.95 39.24
CA GLU A 133 -33.86 19.10 38.32
C GLU A 133 -32.53 19.82 38.04
N ASN A 134 -31.52 19.66 38.91
CA ASN A 134 -30.28 20.44 38.88
C ASN A 134 -29.02 19.67 38.45
N THR A 135 -29.08 18.35 38.35
CA THR A 135 -27.96 17.47 37.95
C THR A 135 -28.34 16.58 36.78
N ALA A 136 -27.33 15.98 36.11
CA ALA A 136 -27.61 14.96 35.11
C ALA A 136 -28.32 13.76 35.77
N PRO A 137 -29.28 13.11 35.10
CA PRO A 137 -29.96 11.93 35.61
C PRO A 137 -28.98 10.76 35.75
N PHE A 138 -29.06 10.03 36.85
CA PHE A 138 -28.15 8.91 37.13
C PHE A 138 -28.90 7.77 37.83
N LEU A 139 -28.31 6.57 37.78
CA LEU A 139 -28.82 5.40 38.48
C LEU A 139 -28.13 5.30 39.85
N GLU A 140 -28.90 5.02 40.91
CA GLU A 140 -28.35 4.98 42.26
C GLU A 140 -27.33 3.86 42.46
N PRO A 141 -26.24 4.10 43.22
CA PRO A 141 -25.28 3.06 43.52
C PRO A 141 -25.86 2.02 44.49
N THR A 142 -25.63 0.74 44.20
CA THR A 142 -25.93 -0.40 45.08
C THR A 142 -24.62 -0.96 45.64
N TRP A 143 -24.65 -1.79 46.68
CA TRP A 143 -23.46 -2.47 47.21
C TRP A 143 -22.69 -3.30 46.14
N LEU A 144 -23.39 -3.80 45.13
CA LEU A 144 -22.79 -4.48 43.97
C LEU A 144 -22.05 -3.50 43.03
N THR A 145 -22.55 -2.26 42.92
CA THR A 145 -21.86 -1.17 42.22
C THR A 145 -20.53 -0.84 42.90
N ASP A 146 -20.50 -0.81 44.23
CA ASP A 146 -19.26 -0.57 45.00
C ASP A 146 -18.24 -1.70 44.78
N ALA A 147 -18.70 -2.96 44.80
CA ALA A 147 -17.88 -4.11 44.47
C ALA A 147 -17.33 -4.03 43.03
N PHE A 148 -18.13 -3.56 42.08
CA PHE A 148 -17.70 -3.30 40.71
C PHE A 148 -16.66 -2.17 40.63
N ILE A 149 -16.84 -1.06 41.36
CA ILE A 149 -15.88 0.04 41.41
C ILE A 149 -14.53 -0.46 41.94
N LEU A 150 -14.52 -1.29 42.99
CA LEU A 150 -13.29 -1.91 43.50
C LEU A 150 -12.61 -2.77 42.43
N PHE A 151 -13.38 -3.62 41.73
CA PHE A 151 -12.88 -4.41 40.61
C PHE A 151 -12.29 -3.53 39.50
N TYR A 152 -12.98 -2.47 39.12
CA TYR A 152 -12.55 -1.49 38.13
C TYR A 152 -11.20 -0.87 38.55
N LEU A 153 -11.09 -0.38 39.79
CA LEU A 153 -9.86 0.23 40.32
C LEU A 153 -8.69 -0.75 40.31
N VAL A 154 -8.89 -2.00 40.75
CA VAL A 154 -7.85 -3.03 40.73
C VAL A 154 -7.36 -3.28 39.30
N ALA A 155 -8.27 -3.43 38.34
CA ALA A 155 -7.92 -3.63 36.93
C ALA A 155 -7.13 -2.45 36.36
N MET A 156 -7.54 -1.22 36.68
CA MET A 156 -6.86 -0.01 36.21
C MET A 156 -5.46 0.13 36.81
N VAL A 157 -5.29 -0.10 38.11
CA VAL A 157 -3.97 -0.08 38.77
C VAL A 157 -3.04 -1.12 38.15
N MET A 158 -3.53 -2.34 37.93
CA MET A 158 -2.75 -3.39 37.26
C MET A 158 -2.39 -3.02 35.81
N SER A 159 -3.32 -2.39 35.09
CA SER A 159 -3.08 -1.92 33.72
C SER A 159 -2.04 -0.81 33.68
N TRP A 160 -2.13 0.15 34.59
CA TRP A 160 -1.17 1.25 34.71
C TRP A 160 0.23 0.77 35.06
N TYR A 161 0.31 -0.18 35.99
CA TYR A 161 1.56 -0.85 36.33
C TYR A 161 2.22 -1.48 35.09
N ASN A 162 1.43 -2.14 34.24
CA ASN A 162 1.93 -2.72 32.98
C ASN A 162 2.38 -1.66 31.97
N PHE A 163 1.64 -0.54 31.82
CA PHE A 163 2.04 0.55 30.92
C PHE A 163 3.35 1.21 31.37
N ILE A 164 3.49 1.53 32.66
CA ILE A 164 4.74 2.10 33.22
C ILE A 164 5.90 1.14 33.02
N ARG A 165 5.68 -0.15 33.23
CA ARG A 165 6.69 -1.19 32.98
C ARG A 165 7.08 -1.27 31.50
N ALA A 166 6.13 -1.14 30.58
CA ALA A 166 6.40 -1.10 29.15
C ALA A 166 7.20 0.16 28.76
N TYR A 167 6.89 1.31 29.36
CA TYR A 167 7.65 2.55 29.18
C TYR A 167 9.11 2.40 29.63
N ARG A 168 9.36 1.92 30.85
CA ARG A 168 10.72 1.72 31.37
C ARG A 168 11.55 0.73 30.55
N ARG A 169 10.91 -0.22 29.85
CA ARG A 169 11.57 -1.24 29.01
C ARG A 169 11.79 -0.81 27.56
N SER A 170 11.23 0.31 27.13
CA SER A 170 11.37 0.77 25.76
C SER A 170 12.79 1.28 25.53
N ALA A 171 13.56 0.62 24.66
CA ALA A 171 14.97 0.93 24.44
C ALA A 171 15.20 2.20 23.60
N THR A 172 14.38 2.40 22.55
CA THR A 172 14.53 3.52 21.61
C THR A 172 13.86 4.80 22.10
N ALA A 173 14.42 5.97 21.75
CA ALA A 173 13.81 7.28 22.03
C ALA A 173 12.42 7.45 21.39
N SER A 174 12.24 6.99 20.13
CA SER A 174 10.96 7.04 19.43
C SER A 174 9.90 6.16 20.12
N GLY A 175 10.26 4.94 20.53
CA GLY A 175 9.38 4.06 21.31
C GLY A 175 8.98 4.65 22.66
N LYS A 176 9.90 5.29 23.39
CA LYS A 176 9.60 5.99 24.65
C LYS A 176 8.59 7.12 24.45
N ARG A 177 8.78 7.98 23.43
CA ARG A 177 7.84 9.08 23.11
C ARG A 177 6.43 8.56 22.84
N ARG A 178 6.30 7.52 22.02
CA ARG A 178 4.99 6.89 21.71
C ARG A 178 4.33 6.27 22.94
N MET A 179 5.12 5.66 23.83
CA MET A 179 4.60 5.10 25.06
C MET A 179 4.13 6.18 26.05
N VAL A 180 4.77 7.36 26.07
CA VAL A 180 4.28 8.52 26.84
C VAL A 180 2.92 8.98 26.31
N TYR A 181 2.77 9.12 24.99
CA TYR A 181 1.48 9.46 24.39
C TYR A 181 0.40 8.43 24.71
N LEU A 182 0.74 7.14 24.70
CA LEU A 182 -0.17 6.06 25.10
C LEU A 182 -0.55 6.15 26.58
N LEU A 183 0.42 6.41 27.48
CA LEU A 183 0.18 6.60 28.92
C LEU A 183 -0.75 7.79 29.17
N ILE A 184 -0.54 8.92 28.50
CA ILE A 184 -1.40 10.10 28.61
C ILE A 184 -2.80 9.76 28.10
N GLY A 185 -2.90 9.18 26.89
CA GLY A 185 -4.17 8.78 26.28
C GLY A 185 -4.95 7.73 27.09
N ALA A 186 -4.26 6.84 27.81
CA ALA A 186 -4.88 5.81 28.60
C ALA A 186 -5.69 6.35 29.81
N ILE A 187 -5.54 7.64 30.16
CA ILE A 187 -6.34 8.33 31.19
C ILE A 187 -7.77 8.62 30.69
N ALA A 188 -7.99 8.70 29.37
CA ALA A 188 -9.29 9.13 28.80
C ALA A 188 -10.48 8.31 29.32
N PRO A 189 -10.47 6.97 29.26
CA PRO A 189 -11.62 6.17 29.62
C PRO A 189 -11.92 6.18 31.11
N THR A 190 -10.91 6.37 31.97
CA THR A 190 -11.16 6.64 33.38
C THR A 190 -11.85 7.99 33.58
N LEU A 191 -11.39 9.05 32.92
CA LEU A 191 -12.06 10.36 33.01
C LEU A 191 -13.47 10.33 32.41
N GLY A 192 -13.67 9.52 31.37
CA GLY A 192 -14.94 9.37 30.68
C GLY A 192 -15.97 8.52 31.41
N SER A 193 -15.54 7.50 32.17
CA SER A 193 -16.46 6.62 32.91
C SER A 193 -16.79 7.12 34.32
N PHE A 194 -15.99 8.01 34.90
CA PHE A 194 -16.13 8.50 36.28
C PHE A 194 -16.85 9.84 36.54
N PRO A 195 -17.48 10.57 35.58
CA PRO A 195 -18.31 11.72 35.92
C PRO A 195 -19.39 11.40 36.99
N PHE A 196 -19.82 10.14 37.11
CA PHE A 196 -20.79 9.63 38.11
C PHE A 196 -20.40 9.81 39.58
N LEU A 197 -19.11 9.75 39.93
CA LEU A 197 -18.70 9.99 41.33
C LEU A 197 -18.83 11.47 41.73
N LEU A 198 -18.77 12.38 40.75
CA LEU A 198 -19.07 13.80 40.95
C LEU A 198 -20.59 14.04 40.97
N PHE A 199 -21.38 13.31 40.18
CA PHE A 199 -22.85 13.40 40.11
C PHE A 199 -23.52 13.07 41.45
N SER A 200 -22.98 12.10 42.21
CA SER A 200 -23.52 11.67 43.51
C SER A 200 -23.28 12.68 44.65
N SER A 201 -22.37 13.65 44.49
CA SER A 201 -22.03 14.59 45.55
C SER A 201 -23.05 15.73 45.64
N GLY A 202 -23.52 16.08 46.84
CA GLY A 202 -24.38 17.26 47.08
C GLY A 202 -23.76 18.60 46.62
N PHE A 203 -22.50 18.60 46.19
CA PHE A 203 -21.81 19.70 45.54
C PHE A 203 -22.34 19.99 44.12
N ALA A 204 -22.66 18.96 43.33
CA ALA A 204 -23.17 19.12 41.97
C ALA A 204 -24.53 19.82 41.96
N ALA A 205 -25.41 19.45 42.90
CA ALA A 205 -26.72 20.08 43.08
C ALA A 205 -26.61 21.56 43.51
N ARG A 206 -25.57 21.94 44.25
CA ARG A 206 -25.35 23.32 44.70
C ARG A 206 -24.68 24.21 43.66
N HIS A 207 -23.81 23.68 42.80
CA HIS A 207 -22.96 24.46 41.89
C HIS A 207 -23.07 23.96 40.43
N SER A 208 -24.29 23.97 39.88
CA SER A 208 -24.60 23.38 38.57
C SER A 208 -23.81 24.00 37.39
N ILE A 209 -23.45 25.30 37.41
CA ILE A 209 -22.65 25.91 36.33
C ILE A 209 -21.23 25.34 36.28
N ILE A 210 -20.56 25.25 37.44
CA ILE A 210 -19.20 24.72 37.56
C ILE A 210 -19.19 23.25 37.12
N PHE A 211 -20.22 22.52 37.54
CA PHE A 211 -20.45 21.14 37.17
C PHE A 211 -20.48 20.93 35.64
N TRP A 212 -21.36 21.66 34.92
CA TRP A 212 -21.45 21.53 33.46
C TRP A 212 -20.19 22.01 32.73
N LEU A 213 -19.47 23.00 33.27
CA LEU A 213 -18.19 23.44 32.71
C LEU A 213 -17.14 22.32 32.83
N VAL A 214 -17.03 21.69 34.01
CA VAL A 214 -16.13 20.56 34.23
C VAL A 214 -16.50 19.37 33.32
N ALA A 215 -17.78 19.09 33.13
CA ALA A 215 -18.24 18.03 32.23
C ALA A 215 -17.83 18.30 30.77
N VAL A 216 -18.06 19.52 30.27
CA VAL A 216 -17.66 19.94 28.92
C VAL A 216 -16.14 19.82 28.74
N VAL A 217 -15.36 20.33 29.69
CA VAL A 217 -13.89 20.26 29.65
C VAL A 217 -13.44 18.80 29.68
N SER A 218 -13.98 17.98 30.58
CA SER A 218 -13.66 16.55 30.67
C SER A 218 -13.94 15.83 29.35
N ASN A 219 -15.08 16.07 28.72
CA ASN A 219 -15.42 15.46 27.43
C ASN A 219 -14.47 15.89 26.30
N ILE A 220 -14.05 17.16 26.25
CA ILE A 220 -13.02 17.62 25.30
C ILE A 220 -11.70 16.86 25.55
N PHE A 221 -11.29 16.74 26.81
CA PHE A 221 -10.10 15.96 27.18
C PHE A 221 -10.24 14.50 26.76
N VAL A 222 -11.37 13.84 27.03
CA VAL A 222 -11.58 12.44 26.65
C VAL A 222 -11.47 12.26 25.14
N GLY A 223 -12.15 13.10 24.35
CA GLY A 223 -12.06 13.04 22.88
C GLY A 223 -10.63 13.19 22.37
N GLY A 224 -9.90 14.19 22.87
CA GLY A 224 -8.49 14.41 22.51
C GLY A 224 -7.58 13.26 22.93
N LEU A 225 -7.73 12.75 24.14
CA LEU A 225 -6.92 11.65 24.68
C LEU A 225 -7.18 10.33 23.93
N VAL A 226 -8.42 10.06 23.49
CA VAL A 226 -8.74 8.91 22.63
C VAL A 226 -8.01 9.01 21.29
N ILE A 227 -7.96 10.20 20.68
CA ILE A 227 -7.20 10.44 19.44
C ILE A 227 -5.70 10.21 19.67
N ILE A 228 -5.12 10.72 20.76
CA ILE A 228 -3.70 10.53 21.11
C ILE A 228 -3.39 9.05 21.36
N MET A 229 -4.29 8.33 22.04
CA MET A 229 -4.16 6.90 22.28
C MET A 229 -4.19 6.13 20.95
N SER A 230 -5.14 6.44 20.07
CA SER A 230 -5.27 5.83 18.74
C SER A 230 -4.05 6.11 17.86
N TYR A 231 -3.53 7.33 17.88
CA TYR A 231 -2.28 7.69 17.23
C TYR A 231 -1.13 6.80 17.69
N SER A 232 -0.98 6.63 19.01
CA SER A 232 0.07 5.78 19.58
C SER A 232 -0.11 4.31 19.16
N VAL A 233 -1.37 3.84 19.10
CA VAL A 233 -1.69 2.46 18.71
C VAL A 233 -1.45 2.20 17.23
N ALA A 234 -1.70 3.19 16.37
CA ALA A 234 -1.55 3.09 14.92
C ALA A 234 -0.12 2.78 14.47
N PHE A 235 0.89 3.00 15.31
CA PHE A 235 2.27 2.63 14.99
C PHE A 235 2.66 1.19 15.41
N PHE A 236 1.85 0.51 16.21
CA PHE A 236 2.17 -0.86 16.62
C PHE A 236 1.89 -1.84 15.47
N GLY A 237 2.95 -2.53 15.04
CA GLY A 237 2.87 -3.62 14.05
C GLY A 237 2.62 -3.19 12.61
N VAL A 238 2.76 -1.91 12.29
CA VAL A 238 2.69 -1.39 10.91
C VAL A 238 4.08 -1.38 10.28
N SER A 239 4.20 -1.90 9.05
CA SER A 239 5.44 -1.95 8.24
C SER A 239 5.69 -0.67 7.42
N LEU A 240 4.70 0.22 7.34
CA LEU A 240 4.76 1.46 6.57
C LEU A 240 5.75 2.46 7.18
N PRO A 241 6.28 3.40 6.37
CA PRO A 241 6.98 4.58 6.87
C PRO A 241 6.09 5.40 7.81
N ASP A 242 6.68 6.00 8.84
CA ASP A 242 5.97 6.81 9.83
C ASP A 242 5.11 7.91 9.18
N ARG A 243 5.62 8.54 8.11
CA ARG A 243 4.90 9.57 7.33
C ARG A 243 3.55 9.06 6.82
N ARG A 244 3.52 7.88 6.20
CA ARG A 244 2.30 7.31 5.62
C ARG A 244 1.28 6.94 6.71
N VAL A 245 1.73 6.48 7.88
CA VAL A 245 0.83 6.18 9.01
C VAL A 245 0.19 7.47 9.52
N LYS A 246 0.98 8.53 9.74
CA LYS A 246 0.47 9.84 10.19
C LYS A 246 -0.51 10.45 9.20
N SER A 247 -0.10 10.54 7.93
CA SER A 247 -0.92 11.06 6.83
C SER A 247 -2.26 10.31 6.73
N ARG A 248 -2.23 8.98 6.72
CA ARG A 248 -3.44 8.17 6.64
C ARG A 248 -4.37 8.37 7.84
N LEU A 249 -3.83 8.33 9.06
CA LEU A 249 -4.64 8.51 10.27
C LEU A 249 -5.25 9.92 10.30
N PHE A 250 -4.46 10.95 9.96
CA PHE A 250 -4.92 12.32 9.93
C PHE A 250 -6.02 12.53 8.88
N LYS A 251 -5.84 11.97 7.67
CA LYS A 251 -6.88 11.98 6.62
C LYS A 251 -8.16 11.30 7.10
N TRP A 252 -8.03 10.16 7.78
CA TRP A 252 -9.17 9.41 8.31
C TRP A 252 -9.91 10.19 9.39
N ILE A 253 -9.20 10.85 10.30
CA ILE A 253 -9.78 11.69 11.36
C ILE A 253 -10.49 12.91 10.77
N LEU A 254 -9.91 13.56 9.77
CA LEU A 254 -10.55 14.67 9.09
C LEU A 254 -11.83 14.22 8.38
N ARG A 255 -11.76 13.12 7.63
CA ARG A 255 -12.89 12.63 6.83
C ARG A 255 -14.03 12.05 7.66
N GLY A 256 -13.72 11.25 8.68
CA GLY A 256 -14.74 10.58 9.49
C GLY A 256 -15.21 11.46 10.65
N PRO A 257 -14.49 11.46 11.79
CA PRO A 257 -14.88 12.17 13.01
C PRO A 257 -15.19 13.64 12.83
N VAL A 258 -14.32 14.39 12.14
CA VAL A 258 -14.43 15.85 12.06
C VAL A 258 -15.64 16.25 11.21
N VAL A 259 -15.76 15.73 9.98
CA VAL A 259 -16.94 16.01 9.12
C VAL A 259 -18.22 15.57 9.82
N ALA A 260 -18.29 14.36 10.37
CA ALA A 260 -19.51 13.87 11.03
C ALA A 260 -19.88 14.69 12.29
N SER A 261 -18.90 15.13 13.09
CA SER A 261 -19.16 15.99 14.25
C SER A 261 -19.64 17.38 13.83
N PHE A 262 -19.11 17.96 12.75
CA PHE A 262 -19.62 19.20 12.18
C PHE A 262 -21.04 19.04 11.66
N THR A 263 -21.33 17.99 10.89
CA THR A 263 -22.67 17.68 10.38
C THR A 263 -23.67 17.57 11.53
N LEU A 264 -23.33 16.86 12.61
CA LEU A 264 -24.19 16.74 13.79
C LEU A 264 -24.40 18.11 14.47
N THR A 265 -23.33 18.91 14.60
CA THR A 265 -23.39 20.24 15.22
C THR A 265 -24.33 21.16 14.44
N PHE A 266 -24.15 21.29 13.12
CA PHE A 266 -24.99 22.13 12.27
C PHE A 266 -26.43 21.63 12.21
N ALA A 267 -26.64 20.31 12.08
CA ALA A 267 -27.98 19.72 12.13
C ALA A 267 -28.69 20.03 13.46
N THR A 268 -27.96 19.96 14.58
CA THR A 268 -28.51 20.26 15.92
C THR A 268 -28.85 21.74 16.08
N ILE A 269 -27.98 22.64 15.59
CA ILE A 269 -28.22 24.08 15.61
C ILE A 269 -29.47 24.42 14.80
N VAL A 270 -29.59 23.89 13.58
CA VAL A 270 -30.73 24.14 12.69
C VAL A 270 -32.02 23.59 13.29
N ARG A 271 -32.00 22.35 13.81
CA ARG A 271 -33.17 21.77 14.50
C ARG A 271 -33.66 22.69 15.62
N ARG A 272 -32.76 23.11 16.51
CA ARG A 272 -33.09 23.98 17.65
C ARG A 272 -33.53 25.39 17.24
N ALA A 273 -32.96 25.95 16.17
CA ALA A 273 -33.38 27.25 15.64
C ALA A 273 -34.78 27.22 15.00
N GLY A 274 -35.24 26.05 14.55
CA GLY A 274 -36.59 25.86 13.98
C GLY A 274 -37.71 25.69 15.02
N GLU A 275 -37.38 25.25 16.24
CA GLU A 275 -38.33 25.10 17.36
C GLU A 275 -39.08 26.40 17.72
N PRO A 276 -38.43 27.58 17.86
CA PRO A 276 -39.14 28.84 18.12
C PRO A 276 -39.99 29.34 16.94
N LEU A 277 -39.77 28.82 15.74
CA LEU A 277 -40.52 29.17 14.52
C LEU A 277 -41.74 28.24 14.28
N GLY A 278 -42.01 27.28 15.17
CA GLY A 278 -43.15 26.37 15.08
C GLY A 278 -43.03 25.28 13.99
N LEU A 279 -41.84 25.10 13.40
CA LEU A 279 -41.59 24.07 12.37
C LEU A 279 -41.16 22.76 13.04
N ALA A 280 -42.14 21.96 13.49
CA ALA A 280 -41.91 20.69 14.21
C ALA A 280 -41.06 19.67 13.41
N TYR A 281 -41.17 19.68 12.08
CA TYR A 281 -40.25 18.98 11.18
C TYR A 281 -39.44 20.02 10.42
N ASN A 282 -38.21 20.26 10.87
CA ASN A 282 -37.33 21.18 10.18
C ASN A 282 -36.75 20.51 8.93
N THR A 283 -37.44 20.65 7.79
CA THR A 283 -37.04 20.15 6.46
C THR A 283 -35.63 20.61 6.05
N PHE A 284 -35.12 21.69 6.65
CA PHE A 284 -33.75 22.14 6.42
C PHE A 284 -32.68 21.23 7.05
N VAL A 285 -33.01 20.38 8.03
CA VAL A 285 -32.02 19.51 8.69
C VAL A 285 -31.35 18.54 7.70
N PRO A 286 -32.08 17.73 6.90
CA PRO A 286 -31.45 16.90 5.87
C PRO A 286 -30.66 17.69 4.82
N ILE A 287 -31.17 18.86 4.41
CA ILE A 287 -30.49 19.72 3.42
C ILE A 287 -29.14 20.20 3.96
N VAL A 288 -29.13 20.72 5.18
CA VAL A 288 -27.91 21.18 5.86
C VAL A 288 -26.97 20.01 6.14
N MET A 289 -27.49 18.83 6.49
CA MET A 289 -26.68 17.63 6.64
C MET A 289 -25.94 17.27 5.34
N VAL A 290 -26.67 17.17 4.22
CA VAL A 290 -26.07 16.85 2.91
C VAL A 290 -25.08 17.93 2.50
N ALA A 291 -25.44 19.21 2.62
CA ALA A 291 -24.56 20.33 2.31
C ALA A 291 -23.27 20.31 3.16
N THR A 292 -23.38 20.09 4.47
CA THR A 292 -22.22 20.02 5.38
C THR A 292 -21.32 18.84 5.05
N ILE A 293 -21.89 17.68 4.72
CA ILE A 293 -21.11 16.50 4.32
C ILE A 293 -20.37 16.78 3.01
N LEU A 294 -21.07 17.24 1.96
CA LEU A 294 -20.46 17.49 0.66
C LEU A 294 -19.37 18.58 0.72
N VAL A 295 -19.67 19.69 1.39
CA VAL A 295 -18.69 20.78 1.59
C VAL A 295 -17.54 20.31 2.46
N GLY A 296 -17.80 19.57 3.53
CA GLY A 296 -16.78 19.02 4.41
C GLY A 296 -15.82 18.07 3.68
N GLU A 297 -16.35 17.09 2.94
CA GLU A 297 -15.56 16.15 2.14
C GLU A 297 -14.77 16.85 1.03
N TYR A 298 -15.37 17.85 0.38
CA TYR A 298 -14.69 18.66 -0.63
C TYR A 298 -13.54 19.48 -0.02
N LEU A 299 -13.78 20.15 1.12
CA LEU A 299 -12.76 20.91 1.84
C LEU A 299 -11.62 20.00 2.31
N VAL A 300 -11.93 18.81 2.83
CA VAL A 300 -10.90 17.83 3.18
C VAL A 300 -10.08 17.45 1.94
N THR A 301 -10.70 17.23 0.78
CA THR A 301 -10.00 16.89 -0.46
C THR A 301 -9.07 18.03 -0.93
N LEU A 302 -9.53 19.28 -0.84
CA LEU A 302 -8.76 20.45 -1.26
C LEU A 302 -7.63 20.77 -0.30
N ILE A 303 -7.88 20.74 1.02
CA ILE A 303 -6.95 21.21 2.05
C ILE A 303 -5.94 20.12 2.45
N PHE A 304 -6.32 18.84 2.36
CA PHE A 304 -5.48 17.74 2.83
C PHE A 304 -4.07 17.71 2.19
N PRO A 305 -3.89 17.88 0.86
CA PRO A 305 -2.55 17.91 0.26
C PRO A 305 -1.66 19.00 0.85
N TYR A 306 -2.21 20.19 1.11
CA TYR A 306 -1.47 21.30 1.71
C TYR A 306 -1.10 21.01 3.17
N LEU A 307 -2.05 20.49 3.97
CA LEU A 307 -1.78 20.09 5.35
C LEU A 307 -0.76 18.96 5.42
N GLU A 308 -0.84 17.99 4.50
CA GLU A 308 0.07 16.86 4.45
C GLU A 308 1.51 17.34 4.16
N ARG A 309 1.67 18.23 3.18
CA ARG A 309 2.96 18.85 2.81
C ARG A 309 3.51 19.75 3.92
N TRP A 310 2.65 20.45 4.66
CA TRP A 310 3.08 21.34 5.74
C TRP A 310 3.50 20.56 6.99
N LEU A 311 2.77 19.51 7.36
CA LEU A 311 2.90 18.84 8.66
C LEU A 311 3.78 17.57 8.62
N PHE A 312 3.90 16.90 7.45
CA PHE A 312 4.56 15.59 7.36
C PHE A 312 5.70 15.49 6.34
N TYR A 313 5.85 16.45 5.43
CA TYR A 313 6.96 16.49 4.48
C TYR A 313 8.04 17.39 5.11
N GLY A 314 9.04 16.79 5.75
CA GLY A 314 10.19 17.50 6.32
C GLY A 314 11.19 17.91 5.23
N ASN A 315 12.45 17.48 5.36
CA ASN A 315 13.50 17.72 4.36
C ASN A 315 13.28 16.96 3.03
N ASP A 316 12.44 15.93 3.00
CA ASP A 316 12.24 15.06 1.81
C ASP A 316 11.34 15.69 0.72
N LYS A 317 11.04 16.99 0.79
CA LYS A 317 10.14 17.66 -0.16
C LYS A 317 10.68 17.61 -1.59
N ALA A 318 11.97 17.90 -1.76
CA ALA A 318 12.61 17.96 -3.07
C ALA A 318 12.54 16.61 -3.80
N GLU A 319 12.79 15.50 -3.10
CA GLU A 319 12.78 14.15 -3.70
C GLU A 319 11.38 13.73 -4.19
N ILE A 320 10.33 14.10 -3.45
CA ILE A 320 8.95 13.71 -3.82
C ILE A 320 8.42 14.59 -4.95
N GLU A 321 8.80 15.86 -4.98
CA GLU A 321 8.40 16.79 -6.03
C GLU A 321 8.98 16.41 -7.39
N VAL A 322 10.19 15.85 -7.42
CA VAL A 322 10.80 15.24 -8.62
C VAL A 322 9.97 14.06 -9.12
N LEU A 323 9.51 13.17 -8.23
CA LEU A 323 8.71 12.00 -8.63
C LEU A 323 7.33 12.38 -9.19
N VAL A 324 6.65 13.34 -8.57
CA VAL A 324 5.35 13.85 -9.04
C VAL A 324 5.53 14.62 -10.35
N GLY A 325 6.59 15.43 -10.46
CA GLY A 325 6.92 16.12 -11.69
C GLY A 325 7.29 15.16 -12.83
N LEU A 326 7.79 13.96 -12.53
CA LEU A 326 7.98 12.90 -13.52
C LEU A 326 6.63 12.41 -14.05
N GLU A 327 5.68 12.07 -13.17
CA GLU A 327 4.33 11.59 -13.55
C GLU A 327 3.64 12.55 -14.54
N ASP A 328 3.70 13.86 -14.28
CA ASP A 328 3.08 14.90 -15.11
C ASP A 328 3.81 15.12 -16.46
N ARG A 329 5.04 14.62 -16.61
CA ARG A 329 5.90 14.83 -17.79
C ARG A 329 6.18 13.57 -18.60
N LEU A 330 5.65 12.41 -18.17
CA LEU A 330 5.80 11.15 -18.90
C LEU A 330 5.04 11.20 -20.22
N ILE A 331 5.73 10.93 -21.32
CA ILE A 331 5.14 10.81 -22.66
C ILE A 331 4.86 9.33 -22.93
N THR A 332 3.64 8.98 -23.35
CA THR A 332 3.33 7.57 -23.63
C THR A 332 3.92 7.15 -24.99
N ARG A 333 4.12 5.85 -25.20
CA ARG A 333 4.58 5.30 -26.49
C ARG A 333 3.64 5.69 -27.64
N ASN A 334 2.36 5.85 -27.36
CA ASN A 334 1.37 6.24 -28.35
C ASN A 334 1.47 7.73 -28.70
N ASP A 335 1.65 8.59 -27.69
CA ASP A 335 1.84 10.04 -27.91
C ASP A 335 3.11 10.30 -28.72
N LEU A 336 4.20 9.61 -28.41
CA LEU A 336 5.45 9.68 -29.17
C LEU A 336 5.27 9.24 -30.62
N ARG A 337 4.58 8.11 -30.84
CA ARG A 337 4.28 7.61 -32.17
C ARG A 337 3.47 8.62 -32.98
N GLN A 338 2.41 9.18 -32.39
CA GLN A 338 1.58 10.19 -33.05
C GLN A 338 2.37 11.46 -33.38
N PHE A 339 3.27 11.88 -32.49
CA PHE A 339 4.16 13.02 -32.73
C PHE A 339 5.11 12.78 -33.91
N ILE A 340 5.79 11.63 -33.95
CA ILE A 340 6.68 11.27 -35.06
C ILE A 340 5.87 11.09 -36.36
N GLU A 341 4.69 10.49 -36.30
CA GLU A 341 3.80 10.31 -37.47
C GLU A 341 3.36 11.65 -38.07
N MET A 342 3.07 12.63 -37.21
CA MET A 342 2.75 14.00 -37.61
C MET A 342 3.94 14.68 -38.29
N ILE A 343 5.14 14.53 -37.73
CA ILE A 343 6.38 15.06 -38.33
C ILE A 343 6.64 14.41 -39.69
N LEU A 344 6.56 13.08 -39.78
CA LEU A 344 6.79 12.35 -41.03
C LEU A 344 5.77 12.71 -42.11
N SER A 345 4.50 12.90 -41.74
CA SER A 345 3.48 13.37 -42.69
C SER A 345 3.83 14.76 -43.22
N GLY A 346 4.21 15.70 -42.35
CA GLY A 346 4.62 17.04 -42.76
C GLY A 346 5.91 17.04 -43.61
N LEU A 347 6.83 16.12 -43.33
CA LEU A 347 8.04 15.92 -44.13
C LEU A 347 7.70 15.37 -45.52
N CYS A 348 6.84 14.37 -45.62
CA CYS A 348 6.35 13.83 -46.91
C CYS A 348 5.64 14.92 -47.73
N ASP A 349 4.80 15.74 -47.11
CA ASP A 349 4.10 16.84 -47.80
C ASP A 349 5.07 17.92 -48.31
N ARG A 350 6.10 18.26 -47.52
CA ARG A 350 7.11 19.28 -47.89
C ARG A 350 8.06 18.81 -48.98
N LEU A 351 8.49 17.53 -48.91
CA LEU A 351 9.40 16.92 -49.88
C LEU A 351 8.67 16.28 -51.07
N GLN A 352 7.33 16.26 -51.06
CA GLN A 352 6.49 15.57 -52.03
C GLN A 352 6.86 14.09 -52.20
N ALA A 353 7.28 13.45 -51.10
CA ALA A 353 7.70 12.06 -51.09
C ALA A 353 6.50 11.10 -50.85
N PRO A 354 6.47 9.92 -51.50
CA PRO A 354 5.39 8.94 -51.36
C PRO A 354 5.30 8.30 -49.97
N GLY A 355 6.35 8.36 -49.15
CA GLY A 355 6.37 7.83 -47.79
C GLY A 355 7.68 8.12 -47.06
N ALA A 356 7.65 7.96 -45.73
CA ALA A 356 8.80 8.11 -44.85
C ALA A 356 8.66 7.20 -43.63
N TYR A 357 9.77 6.86 -43.00
CA TYR A 357 9.82 5.98 -41.83
C TYR A 357 10.95 6.35 -40.89
N VAL A 358 10.80 5.97 -39.62
CA VAL A 358 11.84 6.11 -38.60
C VAL A 358 12.10 4.75 -37.98
N ALA A 359 13.36 4.34 -37.97
CA ALA A 359 13.84 3.16 -37.25
C ALA A 359 14.67 3.63 -36.05
N ALA A 360 14.32 3.19 -34.86
CA ALA A 360 15.04 3.50 -33.63
C ALA A 360 16.07 2.41 -33.32
N LEU A 361 17.21 2.79 -32.76
CA LEU A 361 18.25 1.85 -32.34
C LEU A 361 17.97 1.35 -30.92
N ASN A 362 17.69 0.05 -30.79
CA ASN A 362 17.52 -0.64 -29.51
C ASN A 362 18.76 -1.51 -29.20
N PRO A 363 18.93 -1.99 -27.94
CA PRO A 363 20.05 -2.87 -27.57
C PRO A 363 20.10 -4.18 -28.39
N ASP A 364 18.95 -4.64 -28.89
CA ASP A 364 18.80 -5.84 -29.71
C ASP A 364 18.92 -5.57 -31.22
N GLY A 365 19.14 -4.30 -31.63
CA GLY A 365 19.26 -3.87 -33.03
C GLY A 365 18.31 -2.72 -33.42
N LEU A 366 18.27 -2.38 -34.71
CA LEU A 366 17.33 -1.40 -35.26
C LEU A 366 15.90 -1.97 -35.28
N GLU A 367 14.94 -1.23 -34.75
CA GLU A 367 13.51 -1.56 -34.77
C GLU A 367 12.74 -0.43 -35.46
N LEU A 368 11.82 -0.79 -36.37
CA LEU A 368 10.94 0.17 -37.02
C LEU A 368 10.01 0.82 -35.98
N ALA A 369 10.18 2.13 -35.74
CA ALA A 369 9.39 2.87 -34.77
C ALA A 369 8.06 3.34 -35.38
N VAL A 370 8.10 4.05 -36.51
CA VAL A 370 6.92 4.64 -37.18
C VAL A 370 7.12 4.63 -38.70
N LYS A 371 6.03 4.46 -39.46
CA LYS A 371 6.01 4.60 -40.93
C LYS A 371 4.78 5.38 -41.39
N VAL A 372 4.92 6.17 -42.45
CA VAL A 372 3.87 6.96 -43.10
C VAL A 372 3.97 6.79 -44.62
N GLY A 373 2.82 6.67 -45.31
CA GLY A 373 2.79 6.55 -46.77
C GLY A 373 3.28 5.20 -47.29
N LYS A 374 3.70 5.15 -48.57
CA LYS A 374 4.25 3.96 -49.22
C LYS A 374 5.76 3.91 -48.98
N THR A 375 6.19 2.94 -48.19
CA THR A 375 7.60 2.80 -47.80
C THR A 375 8.24 1.56 -48.42
N PHE A 376 9.58 1.48 -48.36
CA PHE A 376 10.35 0.28 -48.74
C PHE A 376 9.76 -1.01 -48.13
N PHE A 377 9.34 -0.97 -46.87
CA PHE A 377 8.75 -2.10 -46.14
C PHE A 377 7.41 -2.62 -46.72
N ASP A 378 6.75 -1.85 -47.58
CA ASP A 378 5.49 -2.27 -48.24
C ASP A 378 5.73 -2.92 -49.61
N ARG A 379 6.90 -2.70 -50.23
CA ARG A 379 7.24 -3.20 -51.57
C ARG A 379 7.89 -4.57 -51.55
N GLU A 380 8.65 -4.85 -50.51
CA GLU A 380 9.43 -6.08 -50.40
C GLU A 380 9.03 -6.84 -49.13
N LYS A 381 8.54 -8.09 -49.28
CA LYS A 381 8.32 -9.05 -48.17
C LYS A 381 9.65 -9.51 -47.56
N VAL A 382 10.55 -8.59 -47.24
CA VAL A 382 11.92 -8.94 -46.90
C VAL A 382 12.13 -8.80 -45.40
N ASN A 383 12.44 -9.96 -44.84
CA ASN A 383 13.04 -10.19 -43.54
C ASN A 383 14.50 -9.69 -43.58
N THR A 384 14.72 -8.44 -44.01
CA THR A 384 16.06 -7.86 -44.19
C THR A 384 16.56 -7.41 -42.83
N ASP A 385 17.70 -7.95 -42.45
CA ASP A 385 18.49 -7.50 -41.32
C ASP A 385 18.77 -6.00 -41.45
N LEU A 386 18.13 -5.19 -40.60
CA LEU A 386 18.34 -3.74 -40.50
C LEU A 386 19.78 -3.39 -40.05
N SER A 387 20.63 -4.38 -39.82
CA SER A 387 22.06 -4.25 -39.53
C SER A 387 22.90 -3.88 -40.76
N ARG A 388 22.37 -4.00 -41.99
CA ARG A 388 23.06 -3.58 -43.23
C ARG A 388 23.03 -2.07 -43.50
N PHE A 389 22.33 -1.28 -42.68
CA PHE A 389 22.23 0.17 -42.84
C PHE A 389 23.46 0.95 -42.36
N PHE A 390 24.52 0.27 -41.92
CA PHE A 390 25.77 0.88 -41.48
C PHE A 390 26.85 0.81 -42.57
N PRO A 391 27.22 1.93 -43.22
CA PRO A 391 28.50 2.04 -43.90
C PRO A 391 29.62 2.23 -42.85
N ASP A 392 30.76 1.56 -43.08
CA ASP A 392 31.97 1.55 -42.23
C ASP A 392 32.75 2.90 -42.24
N THR A 393 32.07 4.03 -42.44
CA THR A 393 32.72 5.28 -42.85
C THR A 393 32.62 6.36 -41.78
N SER A 394 33.80 6.87 -41.41
CA SER A 394 34.09 7.89 -40.40
C SER A 394 33.65 9.32 -40.75
N ASP A 395 32.52 9.50 -41.44
CA ASP A 395 31.96 10.82 -41.79
C ASP A 395 30.54 10.97 -41.21
N TYR A 396 30.47 11.64 -40.06
CA TYR A 396 29.31 11.68 -39.16
C TYR A 396 28.10 12.50 -39.64
N TYR A 397 28.10 13.02 -40.87
CA TYR A 397 27.14 14.06 -41.29
C TYR A 397 26.52 13.91 -42.70
N GLN A 398 26.81 12.84 -43.43
CA GLN A 398 26.36 12.76 -44.82
C GLN A 398 25.02 12.02 -44.93
N LEU A 399 24.05 12.65 -45.60
CA LEU A 399 22.87 11.96 -46.12
C LEU A 399 23.35 10.80 -46.98
N PHE A 400 22.79 9.59 -46.79
CA PHE A 400 23.14 8.43 -47.60
C PHE A 400 21.96 8.06 -48.48
N GLN A 401 22.21 7.86 -49.77
CA GLN A 401 21.22 7.32 -50.69
C GLN A 401 21.33 5.79 -50.69
N TRP A 402 20.23 5.12 -50.39
CA TRP A 402 20.14 3.67 -50.39
C TRP A 402 19.02 3.22 -51.33
N ASP A 403 19.41 2.63 -52.45
CA ASP A 403 18.52 2.33 -53.59
C ASP A 403 17.71 3.56 -54.02
N SER A 404 16.40 3.57 -53.76
CA SER A 404 15.49 4.67 -54.05
C SER A 404 15.24 5.61 -52.86
N ASP A 405 15.78 5.30 -51.69
CA ASP A 405 15.42 5.95 -50.44
C ASP A 405 16.58 6.80 -49.90
N ILE A 406 16.28 7.96 -49.33
CA ILE A 406 17.25 8.80 -48.63
C ILE A 406 17.25 8.43 -47.16
N LEU A 407 18.43 8.18 -46.61
CA LEU A 407 18.63 7.87 -45.19
C LEU A 407 19.35 9.02 -44.50
N VAL A 408 18.74 9.48 -43.41
CA VAL A 408 19.31 10.47 -42.50
C VAL A 408 19.57 9.80 -41.17
N PRO A 409 20.84 9.65 -40.76
CA PRO A 409 21.14 9.14 -39.42
C PRO A 409 20.72 10.17 -38.36
N LEU A 410 20.09 9.69 -37.31
CA LEU A 410 19.64 10.50 -36.18
C LEU A 410 20.61 10.30 -35.01
N TYR A 411 21.25 11.37 -34.58
CA TYR A 411 22.23 11.35 -33.50
C TYR A 411 21.77 12.18 -32.30
N ASP A 412 22.27 11.80 -31.14
CA ASP A 412 22.27 12.59 -29.90
C ASP A 412 23.69 13.08 -29.64
N GLN A 413 23.83 14.34 -29.22
CA GLN A 413 25.09 14.86 -28.72
C GLN A 413 24.96 15.04 -27.21
N ASN A 414 25.69 14.23 -26.45
CA ASN A 414 25.77 14.40 -25.01
C ASN A 414 26.54 15.69 -24.67
N GLU A 415 26.34 16.23 -23.46
CA GLU A 415 27.04 17.44 -22.96
C GLU A 415 28.58 17.30 -22.98
N ASP A 416 29.10 16.07 -22.94
CA ASP A 416 30.53 15.74 -23.03
C ASP A 416 31.07 15.65 -24.47
N GLY A 417 30.23 15.88 -25.49
CA GLY A 417 30.60 15.85 -26.91
C GLY A 417 30.59 14.47 -27.57
N ASP A 418 30.21 13.41 -26.84
CA ASP A 418 30.03 12.07 -27.39
C ASP A 418 28.77 12.00 -28.26
N VAL A 419 28.94 11.57 -29.51
CA VAL A 419 27.86 11.40 -30.49
C VAL A 419 27.33 9.98 -30.40
N SER A 420 26.08 9.81 -29.96
CA SER A 420 25.42 8.50 -29.93
C SER A 420 24.32 8.41 -30.97
N MET A 421 24.28 7.33 -31.75
CA MET A 421 23.25 7.13 -32.74
C MET A 421 21.93 6.70 -32.08
N LEU A 422 20.85 7.41 -32.38
CA LEU A 422 19.51 7.13 -31.87
C LEU A 422 18.68 6.30 -32.85
N GLY A 423 18.95 6.43 -34.15
CA GLY A 423 18.16 5.77 -35.19
C GLY A 423 18.44 6.30 -36.59
N ILE A 424 17.55 5.97 -37.53
CA ILE A 424 17.60 6.36 -38.93
C ILE A 424 16.22 6.85 -39.36
N LEU A 425 16.18 7.99 -40.05
CA LEU A 425 15.03 8.49 -40.80
C LEU A 425 15.21 8.10 -42.27
N GLY A 426 14.24 7.38 -42.83
CA GLY A 426 14.21 7.03 -44.24
C GLY A 426 13.09 7.75 -44.99
N ILE A 427 13.38 8.24 -46.19
CA ILE A 427 12.44 8.91 -47.07
C ILE A 427 12.39 8.14 -48.39
N SER A 428 11.22 7.66 -48.79
CA SER A 428 11.09 6.80 -49.96
C SER A 428 11.04 7.58 -51.27
N GLU A 429 11.66 7.04 -52.31
CA GLU A 429 11.78 7.65 -53.66
C GLU A 429 12.37 9.07 -53.67
N GLY A 430 13.26 9.38 -52.73
CA GLY A 430 13.98 10.65 -52.69
C GLY A 430 15.30 10.60 -53.45
N ALA A 431 15.66 11.69 -54.14
CA ALA A 431 16.99 11.88 -54.72
C ALA A 431 17.70 13.05 -54.02
N ILE A 432 18.88 12.79 -53.42
CA ILE A 432 19.65 13.80 -52.69
C ILE A 432 20.01 14.98 -53.61
N GLU A 433 20.33 14.69 -54.88
CA GLU A 433 20.69 15.69 -55.91
C GLU A 433 19.51 16.60 -56.33
N ALA A 434 18.27 16.24 -55.98
CA ALA A 434 17.07 16.99 -56.35
C ALA A 434 16.54 17.88 -55.21
N LEU A 435 17.16 17.85 -54.02
CA LEU A 435 16.74 18.66 -52.88
C LEU A 435 17.28 20.10 -53.02
N ASP A 436 16.41 21.09 -52.83
CA ASP A 436 16.84 22.49 -52.70
C ASP A 436 17.37 22.80 -51.27
N GLU A 437 17.99 23.98 -51.10
CA GLU A 437 18.49 24.44 -49.79
C GLU A 437 17.39 24.55 -48.72
N GLU A 438 16.18 25.03 -49.06
CA GLU A 438 15.06 25.13 -48.12
C GLU A 438 14.51 23.75 -47.70
N GLN A 439 14.58 22.76 -48.59
CA GLN A 439 14.17 21.38 -48.35
C GLN A 439 15.19 20.65 -47.47
N LEU A 440 16.49 20.92 -47.68
CA LEU A 440 17.56 20.44 -46.79
C LEU A 440 17.43 21.04 -45.39
N ASP A 441 17.17 22.34 -45.27
CA ASP A 441 16.94 23.00 -43.98
C ASP A 441 15.71 22.43 -43.26
N ALA A 442 14.62 22.21 -43.98
CA ALA A 442 13.42 21.59 -43.42
C ALA A 442 13.71 20.15 -42.95
N LEU A 443 14.42 19.36 -43.76
CA LEU A 443 14.80 17.99 -43.42
C LEU A 443 15.66 17.94 -42.15
N ASN A 444 16.64 18.82 -42.02
CA ASN A 444 17.48 18.92 -40.81
C ASN A 444 16.62 19.29 -39.59
N ALA A 445 15.76 20.31 -39.70
CA ALA A 445 14.89 20.72 -38.59
C ALA A 445 13.90 19.62 -38.15
N PHE A 446 13.37 18.83 -39.09
CA PHE A 446 12.52 17.69 -38.75
C PHE A 446 13.31 16.53 -38.14
N SER A 447 14.51 16.27 -38.66
CA SER A 447 15.41 15.23 -38.13
C SER A 447 15.81 15.52 -36.69
N GLU A 448 16.15 16.77 -36.36
CA GLU A 448 16.44 17.20 -34.97
C GLU A 448 15.26 16.96 -34.03
N ARG A 449 14.03 17.26 -34.47
CA ARG A 449 12.82 17.03 -33.66
C ARG A 449 12.54 15.55 -33.41
N ILE A 450 12.77 14.70 -34.42
CA ILE A 450 12.63 13.25 -34.28
C ILE A 450 13.73 12.72 -33.35
N ALA A 451 14.97 13.18 -33.51
CA ALA A 451 16.08 12.81 -32.63
C ALA A 451 15.79 13.17 -31.16
N LEU A 452 15.29 14.38 -30.89
CA LEU A 452 14.90 14.81 -29.54
C LEU A 452 13.83 13.89 -28.93
N ALA A 453 12.83 13.52 -29.73
CA ALA A 453 11.75 12.64 -29.30
C ALA A 453 12.24 11.19 -29.01
N LEU A 454 13.15 10.67 -29.83
CA LEU A 454 13.78 9.36 -29.62
C LEU A 454 14.70 9.37 -28.40
N ASN A 455 15.42 10.46 -28.16
CA ASN A 455 16.28 10.57 -26.98
C ASN A 455 15.46 10.62 -25.68
N ASP A 456 14.41 11.44 -25.65
CA ASP A 456 13.51 11.52 -24.50
C ASP A 456 12.90 10.15 -24.18
N ARG A 457 12.52 9.39 -25.21
CA ARG A 457 12.06 8.01 -25.07
C ARG A 457 13.11 7.09 -24.44
N ARG A 458 14.36 7.16 -24.91
CA ARG A 458 15.49 6.37 -24.37
C ARG A 458 15.73 6.69 -22.89
N LEU A 459 15.75 7.96 -22.52
CA LEU A 459 15.93 8.41 -21.14
C LEU A 459 14.79 7.92 -20.24
N GLN A 460 13.54 8.02 -20.71
CA GLN A 460 12.39 7.49 -19.95
C GLN A 460 12.47 5.98 -19.73
N GLU A 461 12.88 5.21 -20.74
CA GLU A 461 13.09 3.75 -20.59
C GLU A 461 14.14 3.42 -19.52
N GLN A 462 15.25 4.14 -19.49
CA GLN A 462 16.30 3.99 -18.47
C GLN A 462 15.78 4.31 -17.06
N VAL A 463 15.00 5.39 -16.92
CA VAL A 463 14.36 5.75 -15.64
C VAL A 463 13.37 4.66 -15.21
N PHE A 464 12.56 4.11 -16.12
CA PHE A 464 11.61 3.05 -15.80
C PHE A 464 12.31 1.75 -15.38
N GLN A 465 13.41 1.37 -16.03
CA GLN A 465 14.23 0.23 -15.61
C GLN A 465 14.76 0.44 -14.19
N SER A 466 15.33 1.61 -13.92
CA SER A 466 15.87 1.98 -12.61
C SER A 466 14.78 2.00 -11.52
N LEU A 467 13.58 2.54 -11.82
CA LEU A 467 12.44 2.53 -10.90
C LEU A 467 11.91 1.12 -10.65
N GLY A 468 11.92 0.25 -11.67
CA GLY A 468 11.59 -1.16 -11.55
C GLY A 468 12.49 -1.87 -10.53
N GLU A 469 13.79 -1.65 -10.62
CA GLU A 469 14.77 -2.17 -9.66
C GLU A 469 14.55 -1.61 -8.24
N LEU A 470 14.35 -0.30 -8.11
CA LEU A 470 14.08 0.36 -6.83
C LEU A 470 12.79 -0.15 -6.18
N SER A 471 11.73 -0.39 -6.95
CA SER A 471 10.46 -0.92 -6.45
C SER A 471 10.64 -2.32 -5.82
N THR A 472 11.50 -3.14 -6.44
CA THR A 472 11.83 -4.48 -5.97
C THR A 472 12.61 -4.42 -4.65
N LYS A 473 13.62 -3.55 -4.58
CA LYS A 473 14.40 -3.31 -3.34
C LYS A 473 13.54 -2.75 -2.21
N ALA A 474 12.64 -1.82 -2.50
CA ALA A 474 11.72 -1.26 -1.51
C ALA A 474 10.72 -2.30 -0.97
N ALA A 475 10.20 -3.18 -1.83
CA ALA A 475 9.35 -4.29 -1.43
C ALA A 475 10.09 -5.27 -0.49
N PHE A 476 11.36 -5.55 -0.77
CA PHE A 476 12.20 -6.38 0.08
C PHE A 476 12.46 -5.75 1.45
N ILE A 477 12.79 -4.45 1.51
CA ILE A 477 12.93 -3.72 2.79
C ILE A 477 11.62 -3.77 3.59
N GLN A 478 10.46 -3.65 2.92
CA GLN A 478 9.16 -3.80 3.59
C GLN A 478 8.94 -5.22 4.13
N GLN A 479 9.35 -6.25 3.39
CA GLN A 479 9.30 -7.65 3.85
C GLN A 479 10.25 -7.90 5.03
N LEU A 480 11.49 -7.41 4.99
CA LEU A 480 12.45 -7.49 6.10
C LEU A 480 11.94 -6.78 7.35
N ARG A 481 11.36 -5.57 7.20
CA ARG A 481 10.75 -4.83 8.31
C ARG A 481 9.52 -5.54 8.89
N ALA A 482 8.77 -6.26 8.06
CA ALA A 482 7.66 -7.09 8.51
C ALA A 482 8.15 -8.35 9.24
N ALA A 483 9.20 -9.01 8.74
CA ALA A 483 9.78 -10.24 9.30
C ALA A 483 10.51 -10.01 10.63
N GLY A 484 11.27 -8.92 10.76
CA GLY A 484 12.07 -8.59 11.95
C GLY A 484 11.27 -8.33 13.23
N ARG A 485 9.93 -8.31 13.14
CA ARG A 485 9.04 -8.10 14.27
C ARG A 485 8.32 -9.35 14.75
N PHE A 486 8.36 -10.47 14.01
CA PHE A 486 7.75 -11.73 14.45
C PHE A 486 8.78 -12.75 14.92
N ASP A 487 10.00 -12.73 14.40
CA ASP A 487 11.08 -13.61 14.85
C ASP A 487 12.45 -13.05 14.41
N GLN A 488 13.26 -12.54 15.35
CA GLN A 488 14.59 -12.01 15.03
C GLN A 488 15.52 -13.08 14.44
N SER A 489 15.25 -14.36 14.74
CA SER A 489 16.00 -15.50 14.21
C SER A 489 15.82 -15.68 12.69
N LYS A 490 14.63 -15.38 12.15
CA LYS A 490 14.34 -15.53 10.72
C LYS A 490 14.89 -14.41 9.84
N VAL A 491 15.12 -13.22 10.41
CA VAL A 491 15.75 -12.12 9.65
C VAL A 491 17.25 -12.34 9.45
N LEU A 492 17.91 -13.00 10.39
CA LEU A 492 19.32 -13.38 10.26
C LEU A 492 19.53 -14.55 9.28
N ALA A 493 18.48 -15.33 9.01
CA ALA A 493 18.49 -16.44 8.07
C ALA A 493 17.85 -16.12 6.70
N ALA A 494 17.34 -14.90 6.51
CA ALA A 494 16.74 -14.49 5.25
C ALA A 494 17.84 -14.06 4.27
N GLU A 495 18.17 -14.92 3.32
CA GLU A 495 19.07 -14.60 2.21
C GLU A 495 18.47 -13.49 1.31
N VAL A 496 19.34 -12.62 0.80
CA VAL A 496 18.97 -11.56 -0.15
C VAL A 496 18.51 -12.22 -1.47
N PRO A 497 17.32 -11.89 -2.01
CA PRO A 497 16.78 -12.52 -3.21
C PRO A 497 17.54 -12.28 -4.52
N GLU A 498 18.56 -11.40 -4.54
CA GLU A 498 19.32 -11.05 -5.75
C GLU A 498 19.84 -12.31 -6.49
N ALA A 499 20.23 -13.35 -5.76
CA ALA A 499 20.73 -14.60 -6.35
C ALA A 499 19.66 -15.43 -7.10
N ASN A 500 18.37 -15.28 -6.82
CA ASN A 500 17.33 -16.13 -7.43
C ASN A 500 16.73 -15.52 -8.72
N SER A 501 16.67 -14.18 -8.85
CA SER A 501 16.13 -13.53 -10.05
C SER A 501 17.11 -13.56 -11.22
N GLU A 502 18.40 -13.30 -10.96
CA GLU A 502 19.45 -13.37 -12.00
C GLU A 502 19.65 -14.81 -12.49
N PHE A 503 19.68 -15.77 -11.57
CA PHE A 503 19.80 -17.19 -11.91
C PHE A 503 18.63 -17.69 -12.77
N SER A 504 17.40 -17.30 -12.44
CA SER A 504 16.22 -17.64 -13.25
C SER A 504 16.27 -17.03 -14.66
N GLN A 505 16.86 -15.83 -14.79
CA GLN A 505 17.06 -15.18 -16.08
C GLN A 505 18.11 -15.93 -16.92
N TRP A 506 19.24 -16.36 -16.34
CA TRP A 506 20.23 -17.17 -17.05
C TRP A 506 19.66 -18.51 -17.51
N VAL A 507 18.83 -19.15 -16.68
CA VAL A 507 18.12 -20.39 -17.05
C VAL A 507 17.14 -20.14 -18.21
N LYS A 508 16.41 -19.01 -18.21
CA LYS A 508 15.55 -18.62 -19.34
C LYS A 508 16.33 -18.45 -20.64
N ASP A 509 17.44 -17.73 -20.58
CA ASP A 509 18.26 -17.41 -21.76
C ASP A 509 18.88 -18.69 -22.36
N ALA A 510 19.35 -19.59 -21.50
CA ALA A 510 19.88 -20.89 -21.89
C ALA A 510 18.78 -21.83 -22.46
N LEU A 511 17.60 -21.88 -21.85
CA LEU A 511 16.45 -22.66 -22.36
C LEU A 511 15.96 -22.14 -23.73
N THR A 512 15.97 -20.82 -23.93
CA THR A 512 15.57 -20.22 -25.20
C THR A 512 16.51 -20.61 -26.34
N HIS A 513 17.80 -20.79 -26.03
CA HIS A 513 18.84 -21.23 -26.97
C HIS A 513 19.23 -22.70 -26.78
N TYR A 514 18.30 -23.54 -26.30
CA TYR A 514 18.56 -24.94 -25.97
C TYR A 514 19.21 -25.73 -27.12
N TRP A 515 18.79 -25.47 -28.36
CA TRP A 515 19.30 -26.13 -29.57
C TRP A 515 20.55 -25.46 -30.18
N GLY A 516 21.07 -24.39 -29.58
CA GLY A 516 22.27 -23.68 -30.03
C GLY A 516 22.12 -22.15 -30.00
N GLY A 517 23.22 -21.45 -29.70
CA GLY A 517 23.31 -19.99 -29.67
C GLY A 517 24.24 -19.47 -28.57
N PRO A 518 24.72 -18.21 -28.67
CA PRO A 518 25.69 -17.64 -27.74
C PRO A 518 25.20 -17.64 -26.29
N LYS A 519 23.89 -17.45 -26.07
CA LYS A 519 23.28 -17.46 -24.73
C LYS A 519 23.29 -18.83 -24.03
N LEU A 520 23.58 -19.92 -24.73
CA LEU A 520 23.81 -21.24 -24.14
C LEU A 520 25.31 -21.50 -23.92
N THR A 521 26.16 -21.14 -24.89
CA THR A 521 27.60 -21.41 -24.84
C THR A 521 28.36 -20.46 -23.92
N ASP A 522 27.93 -19.20 -23.84
CA ASP A 522 28.53 -18.16 -23.00
C ASP A 522 27.71 -17.94 -21.71
N SER A 523 26.85 -18.88 -21.36
CA SER A 523 26.00 -18.79 -20.18
C SER A 523 26.84 -18.87 -18.90
N PRO A 524 26.61 -18.00 -17.90
CA PRO A 524 27.20 -18.14 -16.57
C PRO A 524 26.93 -19.50 -15.91
N LEU A 525 25.87 -20.20 -16.34
CA LEU A 525 25.53 -21.56 -15.89
C LEU A 525 26.61 -22.60 -16.22
N MET A 526 27.48 -22.33 -17.20
CA MET A 526 28.60 -23.22 -17.55
C MET A 526 29.63 -23.37 -16.41
N ASN A 527 29.65 -22.40 -15.48
CA ASN A 527 30.58 -22.39 -14.36
C ASN A 527 30.11 -23.24 -13.16
N LEU A 528 28.85 -23.70 -13.17
CA LEU A 528 28.28 -24.55 -12.12
C LEU A 528 29.03 -25.86 -12.01
N GLN A 529 29.24 -26.33 -10.78
CA GLN A 529 30.00 -27.55 -10.52
C GLN A 529 29.27 -28.77 -11.09
N VAL A 530 27.94 -28.81 -10.97
CA VAL A 530 27.10 -29.86 -11.57
C VAL A 530 27.27 -29.95 -13.08
N VAL A 531 27.47 -28.82 -13.77
CA VAL A 531 27.65 -28.80 -15.23
C VAL A 531 29.04 -29.28 -15.61
N LYS A 532 30.07 -28.90 -14.84
CA LYS A 532 31.46 -29.35 -15.04
C LYS A 532 31.59 -30.86 -14.83
N ASP A 533 31.02 -31.39 -13.75
CA ASP A 533 31.04 -32.82 -13.45
C ASP A 533 30.29 -33.61 -14.55
N LYS A 534 29.16 -33.11 -15.03
CA LYS A 534 28.39 -33.73 -16.12
C LYS A 534 29.11 -33.65 -17.48
N ALA A 535 30.01 -32.68 -17.67
CA ALA A 535 30.81 -32.52 -18.88
C ALA A 535 31.90 -33.60 -19.01
N GLU A 536 32.43 -34.10 -17.89
CA GLU A 536 33.35 -35.25 -17.90
C GLU A 536 32.67 -36.51 -18.47
N THR A 537 31.36 -36.64 -18.27
CA THR A 537 30.56 -37.76 -18.80
C THR A 537 30.15 -37.56 -20.28
N HIS A 538 30.26 -36.35 -20.81
CA HIS A 538 29.85 -35.99 -22.19
C HIS A 538 31.06 -35.57 -23.05
N GLU A 539 32.16 -36.33 -22.97
CA GLU A 539 33.35 -36.16 -23.82
C GLU A 539 33.96 -34.74 -23.75
N GLY A 540 33.79 -34.03 -22.63
CA GLY A 540 34.31 -32.68 -22.42
C GLY A 540 33.51 -31.55 -23.09
N ASN A 541 32.33 -31.84 -23.66
CA ASN A 541 31.49 -30.81 -24.27
C ASN A 541 30.53 -30.18 -23.24
N SER A 542 30.94 -29.03 -22.70
CA SER A 542 30.19 -28.29 -21.69
C SER A 542 28.79 -27.83 -22.17
N SER A 543 28.61 -27.56 -23.47
CA SER A 543 27.30 -27.20 -24.02
C SER A 543 26.32 -28.37 -23.98
N ASN A 544 26.77 -29.59 -24.28
CA ASN A 544 25.95 -30.79 -24.15
C ASN A 544 25.67 -31.13 -22.68
N ALA A 545 26.64 -30.91 -21.80
CA ALA A 545 26.47 -31.07 -20.36
C ALA A 545 25.38 -30.13 -19.81
N LEU A 546 25.43 -28.84 -20.17
CA LEU A 546 24.41 -27.87 -19.77
C LEU A 546 23.02 -28.23 -20.31
N ARG A 547 22.91 -28.71 -21.57
CA ARG A 547 21.63 -29.21 -22.11
C ARG A 547 21.09 -30.41 -21.34
N ALA A 548 21.97 -31.31 -20.90
CA ALA A 548 21.58 -32.47 -20.11
C ALA A 548 21.04 -32.03 -18.74
N ILE A 549 21.71 -31.07 -18.08
CA ILE A 549 21.26 -30.51 -16.80
C ILE A 549 19.93 -29.74 -16.93
N LEU A 550 19.77 -28.92 -17.98
CA LEU A 550 18.50 -28.23 -18.25
C LEU A 550 17.36 -29.22 -18.50
N ARG A 551 17.62 -30.31 -19.23
CA ARG A 551 16.64 -31.38 -19.44
C ARG A 551 16.31 -32.11 -18.14
N GLU A 552 17.30 -32.43 -17.33
CA GLU A 552 17.10 -33.06 -16.02
C GLU A 552 16.28 -32.16 -15.08
N GLY A 553 16.55 -30.85 -15.07
CA GLY A 553 15.77 -29.87 -14.33
C GLY A 553 14.31 -29.81 -14.78
N ILE A 554 14.04 -29.88 -16.09
CA ILE A 554 12.66 -29.97 -16.62
C ILE A 554 11.98 -31.27 -16.19
N GLU A 555 12.68 -32.41 -16.22
CA GLU A 555 12.12 -33.69 -15.78
C GLU A 555 11.83 -33.76 -14.28
N ARG A 556 12.61 -33.09 -13.43
CA ARG A 556 12.31 -33.01 -11.98
C ARG A 556 11.07 -32.18 -11.65
N VAL A 557 10.69 -31.26 -12.54
CA VAL A 557 9.43 -30.47 -12.42
C VAL A 557 8.20 -31.29 -12.82
N LYS A 558 8.37 -32.51 -13.34
CA LYS A 558 7.28 -33.39 -13.78
C LYS A 558 6.45 -33.90 -12.59
N PRO A 559 5.13 -33.70 -12.58
CA PRO A 559 4.25 -34.27 -11.54
C PRO A 559 4.12 -35.80 -11.65
N GLU A 560 3.80 -36.48 -10.55
CA GLU A 560 3.51 -37.92 -10.53
C GLU A 560 2.15 -38.22 -11.20
N GLY A 561 2.11 -39.21 -12.10
CA GLY A 561 0.87 -39.70 -12.74
C GLY A 561 0.92 -39.77 -14.28
N GLU A 562 -0.21 -40.10 -14.90
CA GLU A 562 -0.36 -40.09 -16.37
C GLU A 562 -0.51 -38.65 -16.91
N ARG A 563 0.08 -38.38 -18.07
CA ARG A 563 0.11 -37.05 -18.70
C ARG A 563 -1.31 -36.50 -18.91
N ARG A 564 -1.62 -35.38 -18.28
CA ARG A 564 -2.89 -34.66 -18.44
C ARG A 564 -2.65 -33.19 -18.77
N PHE A 565 -3.65 -32.53 -19.36
CA PHE A 565 -3.67 -31.07 -19.56
C PHE A 565 -4.38 -30.37 -18.39
N THR A 566 -4.16 -30.84 -17.17
CA THR A 566 -4.71 -30.28 -15.92
C THR A 566 -3.72 -29.28 -15.31
N GLY A 567 -4.20 -28.43 -14.38
CA GLY A 567 -3.42 -27.34 -13.76
C GLY A 567 -2.04 -27.74 -13.21
N GLU A 568 -1.91 -28.96 -12.68
CA GLU A 568 -0.66 -29.51 -12.13
C GLU A 568 0.40 -29.80 -13.21
N TRP A 569 -0.03 -30.24 -14.40
CA TRP A 569 0.85 -30.56 -15.53
C TRP A 569 1.15 -29.36 -16.43
N VAL A 570 0.47 -28.22 -16.23
CA VAL A 570 0.60 -27.06 -17.11
C VAL A 570 2.05 -26.55 -17.18
N LEU A 571 2.76 -26.49 -16.04
CA LEU A 571 4.13 -25.98 -16.00
C LEU A 571 5.10 -26.86 -16.81
N TYR A 572 5.03 -28.18 -16.61
CA TYR A 572 5.84 -29.14 -17.37
C TYR A 572 5.50 -29.12 -18.87
N ASN A 573 4.21 -29.12 -19.23
CA ASN A 573 3.79 -29.05 -20.62
C ASN A 573 4.25 -27.75 -21.30
N ILE A 574 4.28 -26.61 -20.60
CA ILE A 574 4.82 -25.36 -21.17
C ILE A 574 6.31 -25.51 -21.46
N LEU A 575 7.09 -26.08 -20.53
CA LEU A 575 8.54 -26.26 -20.70
C LEU A 575 8.87 -27.19 -21.88
N GLU A 576 8.20 -28.35 -21.94
CA GLU A 576 8.40 -29.35 -22.99
C GLU A 576 7.99 -28.78 -24.37
N LEU A 577 6.79 -28.23 -24.49
CA LEU A 577 6.28 -27.72 -25.78
C LEU A 577 7.07 -26.51 -26.27
N LYS A 578 7.49 -25.61 -25.37
CA LYS A 578 8.17 -24.37 -25.75
C LYS A 578 9.65 -24.57 -26.03
N PHE A 579 10.37 -25.28 -25.18
CA PHE A 579 11.83 -25.31 -25.19
C PHE A 579 12.40 -26.61 -25.76
N LEU A 580 11.76 -27.76 -25.52
CA LEU A 580 12.21 -29.04 -26.08
C LEU A 580 11.66 -29.26 -27.50
N GLU A 581 10.37 -29.03 -27.72
CA GLU A 581 9.72 -29.20 -29.04
C GLU A 581 9.80 -27.93 -29.93
N GLY A 582 10.14 -26.77 -29.38
CA GLY A 582 10.32 -25.52 -30.15
C GLY A 582 9.04 -24.89 -30.71
N LYS A 583 7.87 -25.16 -30.13
CA LYS A 583 6.58 -24.67 -30.67
C LYS A 583 6.37 -23.17 -30.48
N LYS A 584 5.57 -22.57 -31.37
CA LYS A 584 5.20 -21.15 -31.29
C LYS A 584 4.24 -20.89 -30.13
N VAL A 585 4.33 -19.71 -29.53
CA VAL A 585 3.51 -19.30 -28.36
C VAL A 585 2.02 -19.47 -28.62
N ARG A 586 1.55 -19.05 -29.80
CA ARG A 586 0.15 -19.18 -30.23
C ARG A 586 -0.33 -20.64 -30.32
N GLU A 587 0.52 -21.55 -30.78
CA GLU A 587 0.19 -22.99 -30.88
C GLU A 587 0.08 -23.63 -29.48
N ILE A 588 0.98 -23.25 -28.58
CA ILE A 588 0.99 -23.73 -27.19
C ILE A 588 -0.25 -23.22 -26.44
N ALA A 589 -0.56 -21.92 -26.58
CA ALA A 589 -1.74 -21.30 -25.97
C ALA A 589 -3.03 -22.00 -26.43
N MET A 590 -3.14 -22.32 -27.73
CA MET A 590 -4.26 -23.07 -28.29
C MET A 590 -4.32 -24.51 -27.75
N ARG A 591 -3.19 -25.22 -27.70
CA ARG A 591 -3.12 -26.62 -27.24
C ARG A 591 -3.39 -26.79 -25.74
N LEU A 592 -3.07 -25.77 -24.94
CA LEU A 592 -3.31 -25.75 -23.49
C LEU A 592 -4.58 -25.00 -23.10
N ALA A 593 -5.40 -24.57 -24.08
CA ALA A 593 -6.64 -23.83 -23.87
C ALA A 593 -6.49 -22.61 -22.94
N MET A 594 -5.47 -21.77 -23.17
CA MET A 594 -5.20 -20.55 -22.39
C MET A 594 -4.88 -19.34 -23.28
N SER A 595 -4.98 -18.14 -22.73
CA SER A 595 -4.59 -16.91 -23.43
C SER A 595 -3.06 -16.73 -23.47
N GLU A 596 -2.54 -15.96 -24.42
CA GLU A 596 -1.09 -15.70 -24.52
C GLU A 596 -0.54 -14.99 -23.27
N ALA A 597 -1.31 -14.08 -22.68
CA ALA A 597 -0.92 -13.39 -21.45
C ALA A 597 -0.82 -14.36 -20.24
N ASP A 598 -1.75 -15.31 -20.11
CA ASP A 598 -1.69 -16.33 -19.06
C ASP A 598 -0.53 -17.32 -19.31
N LEU A 599 -0.25 -17.63 -20.57
CA LEU A 599 0.90 -18.45 -20.97
C LEU A 599 2.23 -17.79 -20.58
N TYR A 600 2.43 -16.49 -20.85
CA TYR A 600 3.65 -15.80 -20.43
C TYR A 600 3.84 -15.79 -18.91
N ARG A 601 2.74 -15.59 -18.15
CA ARG A 601 2.78 -15.63 -16.69
C ARG A 601 3.18 -17.01 -16.17
N LYS A 602 2.57 -18.07 -16.69
CA LYS A 602 2.85 -19.46 -16.29
C LYS A 602 4.20 -19.95 -16.77
N GLN A 603 4.66 -19.50 -17.94
CA GLN A 603 6.01 -19.77 -18.44
C GLN A 603 7.08 -19.24 -17.49
N ARG A 604 6.91 -18.03 -16.96
CA ARG A 604 7.83 -17.46 -15.96
C ARG A 604 7.90 -18.33 -14.70
N VAL A 605 6.74 -18.73 -14.16
CA VAL A 605 6.67 -19.62 -12.99
C VAL A 605 7.32 -20.98 -13.28
N ALA A 606 7.15 -21.52 -14.49
CA ALA A 606 7.76 -22.78 -14.88
C ALA A 606 9.30 -22.68 -14.97
N ILE A 607 9.83 -21.58 -15.48
CA ILE A 607 11.29 -21.32 -15.52
C ILE A 607 11.85 -21.16 -14.10
N GLU A 608 11.16 -20.43 -13.23
CA GLU A 608 11.55 -20.27 -11.81
C GLU A 608 11.59 -21.64 -11.09
N ALA A 609 10.68 -22.56 -11.42
CA ALA A 609 10.69 -23.93 -10.89
C ALA A 609 11.92 -24.71 -11.35
N VAL A 610 12.26 -24.67 -12.65
CA VAL A 610 13.47 -25.33 -13.18
C VAL A 610 14.74 -24.74 -12.58
N ALA A 611 14.80 -23.42 -12.42
CA ALA A 611 15.93 -22.74 -11.79
C ALA A 611 16.13 -23.20 -10.33
N LYS A 612 15.03 -23.39 -9.59
CA LYS A 612 15.09 -23.94 -8.24
C LYS A 612 15.65 -25.38 -8.22
N GLU A 613 15.19 -26.24 -9.12
CA GLU A 613 15.68 -27.63 -9.22
C GLU A 613 17.17 -27.70 -9.58
N ILE A 614 17.65 -26.85 -10.48
CA ILE A 614 19.09 -26.80 -10.84
C ILE A 614 19.94 -26.33 -9.66
N LYS A 615 19.44 -25.38 -8.87
CA LYS A 615 20.13 -24.93 -7.66
C LYS A 615 20.15 -26.02 -6.58
N GLU A 616 19.08 -26.80 -6.45
CA GLU A 616 19.06 -27.96 -5.56
C GLU A 616 20.05 -29.04 -6.01
N MET A 617 20.19 -29.26 -7.32
CA MET A 617 21.25 -30.13 -7.88
C MET A 617 22.65 -29.63 -7.53
N GLU A 618 22.91 -28.32 -7.65
CA GLU A 618 24.20 -27.71 -7.30
C GLU A 618 24.55 -27.91 -5.83
N ASN A 619 23.59 -27.68 -4.94
CA ASN A 619 23.78 -27.87 -3.50
C ASN A 619 24.02 -29.35 -3.12
N GLN A 620 23.37 -30.29 -3.81
CA GLN A 620 23.55 -31.72 -3.60
C GLN A 620 24.94 -32.20 -4.05
N ASN A 621 25.42 -31.73 -5.20
CA ASN A 621 26.79 -32.03 -5.65
C ASN A 621 27.84 -31.39 -4.73
N GLY A 622 27.65 -30.14 -4.30
CA GLY A 622 28.57 -29.49 -3.36
C GLY A 622 28.70 -30.23 -2.03
N SER A 623 27.63 -30.87 -1.57
CA SER A 623 27.61 -31.67 -0.33
C SER A 623 28.28 -33.05 -0.46
N GLN A 624 28.43 -33.58 -1.68
CA GLN A 624 29.09 -34.87 -1.94
C GLN A 624 30.61 -34.75 -2.08
N ILE A 625 31.14 -33.55 -2.27
CA ILE A 625 32.58 -33.29 -2.41
C ILE A 625 33.25 -33.05 -1.03
N GLU A 626 32.48 -32.77 0.03
CA GLU A 626 32.96 -32.58 1.42
C GLU A 626 32.92 -33.84 2.31
N LEU A 627 32.60 -35.02 1.75
CA LEU A 627 32.68 -36.33 2.40
C LEU A 627 33.75 -37.19 1.71
#